data_AF-A0A931S7F8-F1
#
_entry.id   AF-A0A931S7F8-F1
#
_cell.length_a   1.000
_cell.length_b   1.000
_cell.length_c   1.000
_cell.angle_alpha   90.00
_cell.angle_beta   90.00
_cell.angle_gamma   90.00
#
_symmetry.space_group_name_H-M   'P 1'
#
loop_
_entity.id
_entity.type
_entity.pdbx_description
1 polymer ?
#
loop_
_entity_poly.entity_id
_entity_poly.type
_entity_poly.pdbx_seq_one_letter_code
_entity_poly.pdbx_strand_id
1 'polypeptide(L)'
;PSALEAARSLGANIAPSSKAVAQASTIIDVVVRTDQEVMDCTMGKDGILDGAAAGTLVLLHSTILPDTTKKVAEAARQRNVHVIDACMTSVPRVVRQGGLTFLVGGPAELVERARPHLLNMAKEVMHMGPLGAGNMAKLIKNLVMASEALIVHSGGDWALKFRSRSNSRPRGCVWSGRKAESVADRI
;
A
#
# COMPACT_ATOMS: atom_id res chain seq x y z
N PRO A 1 4.54 -2.35 -24.87
CA PRO A 1 3.19 -2.94 -24.80
C PRO A 1 2.28 -2.13 -23.88
N SER A 2 1.04 -1.87 -24.30
CA SER A 2 0.02 -1.36 -23.38
C SER A 2 -0.24 -2.38 -22.25
N ALA A 3 -0.71 -1.94 -21.07
CA ALA A 3 -0.96 -2.84 -19.94
C ALA A 3 -1.89 -4.01 -20.32
N LEU A 4 -2.86 -3.77 -21.21
CA LEU A 4 -3.76 -4.79 -21.74
C LEU A 4 -3.07 -5.82 -22.63
N GLU A 5 -2.10 -5.41 -23.45
CA GLU A 5 -1.31 -6.35 -24.27
C GLU A 5 -0.44 -7.25 -23.40
N ALA A 6 0.19 -6.68 -22.36
CA ALA A 6 0.98 -7.45 -21.41
C ALA A 6 0.11 -8.49 -20.69
N ALA A 7 -1.06 -8.08 -20.18
CA ALA A 7 -2.01 -9.00 -19.55
C ALA A 7 -2.48 -10.11 -20.51
N ARG A 8 -2.82 -9.74 -21.76
CA ARG A 8 -3.24 -10.71 -22.79
C ARG A 8 -2.13 -11.72 -23.11
N SER A 9 -0.87 -11.27 -23.17
CA SER A 9 0.28 -12.16 -23.42
C SER A 9 0.52 -13.18 -22.30
N LEU A 10 0.02 -12.90 -21.09
CA LEU A 10 0.03 -13.78 -19.93
C LEU A 10 -1.24 -14.65 -19.84
N GLY A 11 -2.12 -14.62 -20.84
CA GLY A 11 -3.34 -15.43 -20.89
C GLY A 11 -4.57 -14.80 -20.23
N ALA A 12 -4.52 -13.52 -19.85
CA ALA A 12 -5.68 -12.84 -19.27
C ALA A 12 -6.76 -12.54 -20.32
N ASN A 13 -8.02 -12.79 -19.96
CA ASN A 13 -9.17 -12.35 -20.75
C ASN A 13 -9.43 -10.86 -20.53
N ILE A 14 -9.46 -10.08 -21.63
CA ILE A 14 -9.70 -8.63 -21.55
C ILE A 14 -11.19 -8.35 -21.64
N ALA A 15 -11.73 -7.68 -20.62
CA ALA A 15 -13.12 -7.23 -20.58
C ALA A 15 -13.24 -5.76 -20.99
N PRO A 16 -14.38 -5.34 -21.60
CA PRO A 16 -14.57 -3.97 -22.06
C PRO A 16 -14.90 -2.96 -20.95
N SER A 17 -15.25 -3.44 -19.75
CA SER A 17 -15.61 -2.59 -18.60
C SER A 17 -15.49 -3.35 -17.27
N SER A 18 -15.49 -2.61 -16.16
CA SER A 18 -15.50 -3.18 -14.80
C SER A 18 -16.75 -4.01 -14.53
N LYS A 19 -17.91 -3.59 -15.08
CA LYS A 19 -19.15 -4.37 -15.09
C LYS A 19 -18.96 -5.74 -15.74
N ALA A 20 -18.33 -5.78 -16.92
CA ALA A 20 -18.10 -7.04 -17.64
C ALA A 20 -17.12 -7.96 -16.87
N VAL A 21 -16.11 -7.39 -16.19
CA VAL A 21 -15.27 -8.17 -15.26
C VAL A 21 -16.12 -8.75 -14.13
N ALA A 22 -16.99 -7.94 -13.53
CA ALA A 22 -17.79 -8.34 -12.39
C ALA A 22 -18.84 -9.42 -12.71
N GLN A 23 -19.39 -9.42 -13.93
CA GLN A 23 -20.30 -10.46 -14.40
C GLN A 23 -19.65 -11.84 -14.52
N ALA A 24 -18.32 -11.88 -14.69
CA ALA A 24 -17.55 -13.11 -14.85
C ALA A 24 -16.76 -13.51 -13.60
N SER A 25 -16.87 -12.76 -12.49
CA SER A 25 -15.98 -12.89 -11.34
C SER A 25 -16.71 -12.90 -10.00
N THR A 26 -16.24 -13.73 -9.07
CA THR A 26 -16.75 -13.80 -7.68
C THR A 26 -15.82 -13.11 -6.67
N ILE A 27 -14.56 -12.92 -7.03
CA ILE A 27 -13.56 -12.11 -6.31
C ILE A 27 -12.97 -11.14 -7.33
N ILE A 28 -12.85 -9.86 -6.96
CA ILE A 28 -12.37 -8.80 -7.86
C ILE A 28 -11.30 -7.98 -7.17
N ASP A 29 -10.07 -8.03 -7.68
CA ASP A 29 -8.95 -7.20 -7.24
C ASP A 29 -8.99 -5.83 -7.94
N VAL A 30 -9.07 -4.75 -7.17
CA VAL A 30 -9.06 -3.37 -7.67
C VAL A 30 -7.72 -2.71 -7.34
N VAL A 31 -6.97 -2.37 -8.39
CA VAL A 31 -5.67 -1.68 -8.28
C VAL A 31 -5.67 -0.48 -9.24
N VAL A 32 -5.94 0.70 -8.69
CA VAL A 32 -5.97 1.98 -9.41
C VAL A 32 -5.23 3.05 -8.59
N ARG A 33 -5.10 4.27 -9.13
CA ARG A 33 -4.19 5.29 -8.57
C ARG A 33 -4.87 6.23 -7.59
N THR A 34 -6.17 6.48 -7.75
CA THR A 34 -6.88 7.51 -6.97
C THR A 34 -8.19 7.01 -6.39
N ASP A 35 -8.64 7.67 -5.33
CA ASP A 35 -9.95 7.48 -4.73
C ASP A 35 -11.07 7.65 -5.77
N GLN A 36 -10.95 8.62 -6.67
CA GLN A 36 -11.93 8.85 -7.73
C GLN A 36 -11.97 7.68 -8.71
N GLU A 37 -10.82 7.16 -9.14
CA GLU A 37 -10.76 5.99 -10.02
C GLU A 37 -11.38 4.76 -9.36
N VAL A 38 -11.23 4.59 -8.04
CA VAL A 38 -11.91 3.52 -7.29
C VAL A 38 -13.42 3.72 -7.37
N MET A 39 -13.92 4.90 -7.03
CA MET A 39 -15.36 5.19 -7.07
C MET A 39 -15.94 5.00 -8.47
N ASP A 40 -15.24 5.47 -9.51
CA ASP A 40 -15.65 5.35 -10.91
C ASP A 40 -15.72 3.88 -11.33
N CYS A 41 -14.68 3.09 -11.03
CA CYS A 41 -14.65 1.69 -11.44
C CYS A 41 -15.58 0.80 -10.61
N THR A 42 -15.95 1.19 -9.39
CA THR A 42 -16.86 0.42 -8.53
C THR A 42 -18.32 0.83 -8.69
N MET A 43 -18.63 2.12 -8.49
CA MET A 43 -19.98 2.68 -8.33
C MET A 43 -20.40 3.53 -9.53
N GLY A 44 -19.46 3.91 -10.40
CA GLY A 44 -19.73 4.66 -11.61
C GLY A 44 -20.46 3.83 -12.67
N LYS A 45 -20.78 4.49 -13.78
CA LYS A 45 -21.41 3.85 -14.94
C LYS A 45 -20.53 2.71 -15.46
N ASP A 46 -21.15 1.55 -15.69
CA ASP A 46 -20.45 0.32 -16.10
C ASP A 46 -19.37 -0.11 -15.09
N GLY A 47 -19.57 0.27 -13.81
CA GLY A 47 -18.76 -0.13 -12.68
C GLY A 47 -19.04 -1.55 -12.19
N ILE A 48 -18.22 -2.02 -11.25
CA ILE A 48 -18.33 -3.35 -10.64
C ILE A 48 -19.74 -3.63 -10.12
N LEU A 49 -20.35 -2.66 -9.41
CA LEU A 49 -21.65 -2.87 -8.78
C LEU A 49 -22.79 -3.06 -9.79
N ASP A 50 -22.63 -2.63 -11.04
CA ASP A 50 -23.62 -2.85 -12.11
C ASP A 50 -23.58 -4.25 -12.72
N GLY A 51 -22.54 -5.05 -12.42
CA GLY A 51 -22.36 -6.39 -12.95
C GLY A 51 -22.13 -7.48 -11.92
N ALA A 52 -21.79 -7.11 -10.69
CA ALA A 52 -21.48 -8.06 -9.62
C ALA A 52 -22.72 -8.84 -9.18
N ALA A 53 -22.56 -10.15 -9.02
CA ALA A 53 -23.54 -11.00 -8.39
C ALA A 53 -23.57 -10.78 -6.87
N ALA A 54 -24.70 -11.11 -6.23
CA ALA A 54 -24.78 -11.15 -4.78
C ALA A 54 -23.74 -12.13 -4.22
N GLY A 55 -23.05 -11.71 -3.16
CA GLY A 55 -21.95 -12.45 -2.54
C GLY A 55 -20.58 -12.22 -3.18
N THR A 56 -20.46 -11.46 -4.28
CA THR A 56 -19.15 -11.08 -4.83
C THR A 56 -18.31 -10.33 -3.79
N LEU A 57 -17.01 -10.60 -3.76
CA LEU A 57 -16.04 -9.95 -2.87
C LEU A 57 -15.11 -9.04 -3.67
N VAL A 58 -15.09 -7.75 -3.34
CA VAL A 58 -14.21 -6.75 -3.94
C VAL A 58 -13.06 -6.43 -2.99
N LEU A 59 -11.83 -6.53 -3.49
CA LEU A 59 -10.59 -6.30 -2.77
C LEU A 59 -9.98 -4.98 -3.25
N LEU A 60 -9.96 -3.95 -2.39
CA LEU A 60 -9.37 -2.66 -2.72
C LEU A 60 -7.89 -2.65 -2.32
N HIS A 61 -6.99 -2.72 -3.30
CA HIS A 61 -5.54 -2.70 -3.05
C HIS A 61 -4.94 -1.29 -3.16
N SER A 62 -5.63 -0.39 -3.85
CA SER A 62 -5.25 1.02 -4.00
C SER A 62 -4.99 1.65 -2.64
N THR A 63 -3.94 2.46 -2.54
CA THR A 63 -3.71 3.27 -1.34
C THR A 63 -4.64 4.48 -1.41
N ILE A 64 -5.78 4.39 -0.74
CA ILE A 64 -6.86 5.39 -0.75
C ILE A 64 -7.24 5.79 0.66
N LEU A 65 -8.11 6.80 0.79
CA LEU A 65 -8.64 7.18 2.09
C LEU A 65 -9.53 6.06 2.65
N PRO A 66 -9.46 5.78 3.97
CA PRO A 66 -10.36 4.82 4.61
C PRO A 66 -11.83 5.17 4.41
N ASP A 67 -12.17 6.46 4.34
CA ASP A 67 -13.54 6.91 4.12
C ASP A 67 -14.03 6.59 2.70
N THR A 68 -13.15 6.62 1.70
CA THR A 68 -13.48 6.14 0.35
C THR A 68 -13.80 4.64 0.37
N THR A 69 -13.02 3.84 1.10
CA THR A 69 -13.29 2.40 1.29
C THR A 69 -14.67 2.17 1.89
N LYS A 70 -15.01 2.90 2.95
CA LYS A 70 -16.32 2.80 3.63
C LYS A 70 -17.48 3.22 2.72
N LYS A 71 -17.32 4.30 1.93
CA LYS A 71 -18.33 4.76 0.97
C LYS A 71 -18.63 3.69 -0.08
N VAL A 72 -17.60 3.08 -0.64
CA VAL A 72 -17.75 1.99 -1.62
C VAL A 72 -18.45 0.78 -1.00
N ALA A 73 -18.05 0.39 0.22
CA ALA A 73 -18.67 -0.71 0.93
C ALA A 73 -20.17 -0.47 1.23
N GLU A 74 -20.55 0.75 1.60
CA GLU A 74 -21.95 1.08 1.84
C GLU A 74 -22.81 0.97 0.58
N ALA A 75 -22.29 1.45 -0.56
CA ALA A 75 -22.97 1.28 -1.84
C ALA A 75 -23.06 -0.19 -2.28
N ALA A 76 -21.99 -0.97 -2.04
CA ALA A 76 -21.93 -2.38 -2.37
C ALA A 76 -22.94 -3.21 -1.56
N ARG A 77 -23.17 -2.84 -0.29
CA ARG A 77 -24.09 -3.52 0.63
C ARG A 77 -25.52 -3.57 0.08
N GLN A 78 -25.97 -2.53 -0.61
CA GLN A 78 -27.30 -2.47 -1.23
C GLN A 78 -27.53 -3.54 -2.29
N ARG A 79 -26.44 -4.10 -2.86
CA ARG A 79 -26.45 -5.16 -3.86
C ARG A 79 -25.95 -6.50 -3.33
N ASN A 80 -25.82 -6.62 -2.00
CA ASN A 80 -25.24 -7.77 -1.32
C ASN A 80 -23.81 -8.11 -1.82
N VAL A 81 -23.03 -7.09 -2.17
CA VAL A 81 -21.62 -7.21 -2.55
C VAL A 81 -20.77 -6.82 -1.35
N HIS A 82 -19.70 -7.57 -1.11
CA HIS A 82 -18.80 -7.38 0.02
C HIS A 82 -17.53 -6.64 -0.42
N VAL A 83 -17.00 -5.77 0.44
CA VAL A 83 -15.80 -4.98 0.16
C VAL A 83 -14.86 -5.08 1.35
N ILE A 84 -13.58 -5.34 1.09
CA ILE A 84 -12.49 -5.20 2.06
C ILE A 84 -11.34 -4.40 1.44
N ASP A 85 -10.57 -3.68 2.24
CA ASP A 85 -9.29 -3.14 1.81
C ASP A 85 -8.19 -4.17 2.03
N ALA A 86 -7.30 -4.32 1.05
CA ALA A 86 -6.22 -5.31 1.05
C ALA A 86 -4.94 -4.67 0.51
N CYS A 87 -4.39 -3.70 1.23
CA CYS A 87 -3.26 -2.91 0.75
C CYS A 87 -1.96 -3.72 0.69
N MET A 88 -1.18 -3.51 -0.36
CA MET A 88 0.12 -4.18 -0.54
C MET A 88 1.24 -3.47 0.22
N THR A 89 2.07 -4.22 0.94
CA THR A 89 3.28 -3.69 1.58
C THR A 89 4.48 -4.60 1.33
N SER A 90 5.53 -4.03 0.73
CA SER A 90 6.87 -4.62 0.58
C SER A 90 7.75 -3.71 -0.29
N VAL A 91 9.07 -3.93 -0.26
CA VAL A 91 9.99 -3.28 -1.21
C VAL A 91 10.09 -4.10 -2.50
N PRO A 92 10.31 -3.49 -3.68
CA PRO A 92 10.30 -4.19 -4.97
C PRO A 92 11.24 -5.40 -5.05
N ARG A 93 12.41 -5.33 -4.39
CA ARG A 93 13.36 -6.45 -4.30
C ARG A 93 12.74 -7.67 -3.59
N VAL A 94 11.98 -7.44 -2.53
CA VAL A 94 11.34 -8.49 -1.72
C VAL A 94 10.12 -9.05 -2.45
N VAL A 95 9.33 -8.20 -3.12
CA VAL A 95 8.19 -8.65 -3.94
C VAL A 95 8.64 -9.63 -5.04
N ARG A 96 9.76 -9.35 -5.73
CA ARG A 96 10.31 -10.26 -6.75
C ARG A 96 10.79 -11.61 -6.20
N GLN A 97 11.01 -11.70 -4.89
CA GLN A 97 11.37 -12.94 -4.20
C GLN A 97 10.13 -13.63 -3.57
N GLY A 98 8.93 -13.22 -3.97
CA GLY A 98 7.67 -13.74 -3.43
C GLY A 98 7.31 -13.19 -2.04
N GLY A 99 8.01 -12.17 -1.55
CA GLY A 99 7.83 -11.65 -0.20
C GLY A 99 6.75 -10.58 -0.04
N LEU A 100 5.77 -10.49 -0.95
CA LEU A 100 4.68 -9.53 -0.83
C LEU A 100 3.84 -9.81 0.44
N THR A 101 3.42 -8.77 1.14
CA THR A 101 2.50 -8.86 2.30
C THR A 101 1.27 -8.01 2.03
N PHE A 102 0.09 -8.53 2.36
CA PHE A 102 -1.16 -7.76 2.36
C PHE A 102 -1.51 -7.30 3.77
N LEU A 103 -1.91 -6.02 3.89
CA LEU A 103 -2.49 -5.41 5.06
C LEU A 103 -4.00 -5.28 4.81
N VAL A 104 -4.80 -6.08 5.50
CA VAL A 104 -6.22 -6.24 5.18
C VAL A 104 -7.10 -5.66 6.28
N GLY A 105 -8.04 -4.80 5.92
CA GLY A 105 -9.08 -4.27 6.80
C GLY A 105 -10.46 -4.79 6.39
N GLY A 106 -11.26 -5.26 7.35
CA GLY A 106 -12.59 -5.76 7.09
C GLY A 106 -13.11 -6.75 8.14
N PRO A 107 -14.35 -7.23 7.99
CA PRO A 107 -14.89 -8.31 8.81
C PRO A 107 -14.03 -9.58 8.71
N ALA A 108 -13.78 -10.25 9.83
CA ALA A 108 -12.85 -11.37 9.90
C ALA A 108 -13.23 -12.50 8.94
N GLU A 109 -14.52 -12.79 8.80
CA GLU A 109 -15.05 -13.80 7.89
C GLU A 109 -14.73 -13.51 6.41
N LEU A 110 -14.76 -12.23 6.01
CA LEU A 110 -14.41 -11.82 4.65
C LEU A 110 -12.90 -11.84 4.42
N VAL A 111 -12.12 -11.50 5.45
CA VAL A 111 -10.66 -11.59 5.40
C VAL A 111 -10.22 -13.04 5.25
N GLU A 112 -10.80 -13.96 6.02
CA GLU A 112 -10.50 -15.40 5.89
C GLU A 112 -10.97 -15.97 4.55
N ARG A 113 -12.11 -15.49 4.00
CA ARG A 113 -12.54 -15.84 2.65
C ARG A 113 -11.55 -15.35 1.57
N ALA A 114 -10.95 -14.16 1.74
CA ALA A 114 -9.99 -13.61 0.80
C ALA A 114 -8.59 -14.24 0.93
N ARG A 115 -8.24 -14.77 2.11
CA ARG A 115 -6.88 -15.21 2.45
C ARG A 115 -6.28 -16.21 1.45
N PRO A 116 -6.96 -17.29 1.00
CA PRO A 116 -6.40 -18.22 0.04
C PRO A 116 -6.08 -17.56 -1.31
N HIS A 117 -6.94 -16.64 -1.76
CA HIS A 117 -6.73 -15.89 -3.00
C HIS A 117 -5.50 -14.97 -2.90
N LEU A 118 -5.42 -14.20 -1.81
CA LEU A 118 -4.31 -13.28 -1.57
C LEU A 118 -2.96 -14.00 -1.41
N LEU A 119 -2.93 -15.17 -0.77
CA LEU A 119 -1.70 -15.97 -0.59
C LEU A 119 -1.17 -16.59 -1.90
N ASN A 120 -1.94 -16.62 -2.98
CA ASN A 120 -1.40 -16.98 -4.30
C ASN A 120 -0.43 -15.91 -4.83
N MET A 121 -0.53 -14.68 -4.33
CA MET A 121 0.28 -13.53 -4.77
C MET A 121 1.27 -13.06 -3.70
N ALA A 122 1.10 -13.50 -2.46
CA ALA A 122 1.80 -12.97 -1.29
C ALA A 122 2.29 -14.06 -0.35
N LYS A 123 3.37 -13.75 0.37
CA LYS A 123 3.89 -14.56 1.47
C LYS A 123 2.99 -14.51 2.69
N GLU A 124 2.32 -13.38 2.91
CA GLU A 124 1.62 -13.11 4.17
C GLU A 124 0.40 -12.22 3.97
N VAL A 125 -0.63 -12.45 4.79
CA VAL A 125 -1.85 -11.66 4.87
C VAL A 125 -2.11 -11.31 6.33
N MET A 126 -1.98 -10.03 6.67
CA MET A 126 -2.16 -9.50 8.03
C MET A 126 -3.52 -8.83 8.16
N HIS A 127 -4.35 -9.27 9.11
CA HIS A 127 -5.62 -8.62 9.42
C HIS A 127 -5.38 -7.44 10.37
N MET A 128 -5.67 -6.24 9.90
CA MET A 128 -5.38 -4.98 10.60
C MET A 128 -6.57 -4.47 11.43
N GLY A 129 -7.72 -5.13 11.35
CA GLY A 129 -8.94 -4.77 12.07
C GLY A 129 -10.11 -4.44 11.13
N PRO A 130 -10.99 -3.50 11.49
CA PRO A 130 -12.21 -3.24 10.73
C PRO A 130 -11.92 -2.63 9.34
N LEU A 131 -12.96 -2.50 8.52
CA LEU A 131 -12.88 -1.90 7.20
C LEU A 131 -12.21 -0.51 7.26
N GLY A 132 -11.20 -0.31 6.41
CA GLY A 132 -10.34 0.87 6.33
C GLY A 132 -9.05 0.77 7.15
N ALA A 133 -8.89 -0.23 8.02
CA ALA A 133 -7.71 -0.37 8.87
C ALA A 133 -6.43 -0.75 8.10
N GLY A 134 -6.54 -1.53 7.02
CA GLY A 134 -5.41 -1.86 6.15
C GLY A 134 -4.92 -0.61 5.39
N ASN A 135 -5.84 0.21 4.86
CA ASN A 135 -5.54 1.51 4.27
C ASN A 135 -4.87 2.45 5.27
N MET A 136 -5.41 2.56 6.49
CA MET A 136 -4.76 3.36 7.55
C MET A 136 -3.35 2.87 7.86
N ALA A 137 -3.15 1.57 8.04
CA ALA A 137 -1.83 1.00 8.29
C ALA A 137 -0.87 1.28 7.13
N LYS A 138 -1.35 1.19 5.88
CA LYS A 138 -0.55 1.48 4.69
C LYS A 138 -0.17 2.95 4.59
N LEU A 139 -1.09 3.87 4.89
CA LEU A 139 -0.84 5.31 4.89
C LEU A 139 0.21 5.66 5.96
N ILE A 140 0.08 5.14 7.19
CA ILE A 140 1.07 5.31 8.25
C ILE A 140 2.42 4.76 7.82
N LYS A 141 2.45 3.55 7.24
CA LYS A 141 3.71 2.93 6.77
C LYS A 141 4.39 3.79 5.70
N ASN A 142 3.63 4.32 4.74
CA ASN A 142 4.17 5.17 3.69
C ASN A 142 4.70 6.52 4.25
N LEU A 143 4.00 7.12 5.21
CA LEU A 143 4.45 8.32 5.90
C LEU A 143 5.80 8.08 6.59
N VAL A 144 5.91 7.00 7.39
CA VAL A 144 7.15 6.66 8.09
C VAL A 144 8.30 6.45 7.11
N MET A 145 8.09 5.70 6.03
CA MET A 145 9.14 5.47 5.02
C MET A 145 9.59 6.78 4.34
N ALA A 146 8.66 7.71 4.07
CA ALA A 146 9.00 9.00 3.50
C ALA A 146 9.83 9.84 4.49
N SER A 147 9.45 9.86 5.77
CA SER A 147 10.20 10.55 6.82
C SER A 147 11.60 9.97 6.99
N GLU A 148 11.72 8.64 7.04
CA GLU A 148 13.02 7.95 7.13
C GLU A 148 13.93 8.31 5.96
N ALA A 149 13.41 8.32 4.73
CA ALA A 149 14.19 8.68 3.55
C ALA A 149 14.74 10.12 3.61
N LEU A 150 13.92 11.07 4.08
CA LEU A 150 14.34 12.47 4.25
C LEU A 150 15.40 12.65 5.34
N ILE A 151 15.26 11.92 6.45
CA ILE A 151 16.23 11.93 7.55
C ILE A 151 17.58 11.38 7.06
N VAL A 152 17.57 10.24 6.37
CA VAL A 152 18.78 9.61 5.83
C VAL A 152 19.48 10.51 4.82
N HIS A 153 18.71 11.11 3.90
CA HIS A 153 19.26 12.05 2.92
C HIS A 153 19.92 13.26 3.61
N SER A 154 19.20 13.89 4.54
CA SER A 154 19.70 15.06 5.27
C SER A 154 20.93 14.74 6.13
N GLY A 155 20.95 13.56 6.76
CA GLY A 155 22.10 13.07 7.53
C GLY A 155 23.33 12.80 6.66
N GLY A 156 23.12 12.22 5.47
CA GLY A 156 24.19 11.99 4.49
C GLY A 156 24.84 13.29 4.02
N ASP A 157 24.02 14.29 3.68
CA ASP A 157 24.50 15.62 3.28
C ASP A 157 25.30 16.30 4.40
N TRP A 158 24.82 16.19 5.64
CA TRP A 158 25.51 16.75 6.80
C TRP A 158 26.86 16.05 7.04
N ALA A 159 26.90 14.72 6.94
CA ALA A 159 28.13 13.94 7.07
C ALA A 159 29.17 14.31 5.99
N LEU A 160 28.75 14.48 4.73
CA LEU A 160 29.63 14.89 3.63
C LEU A 160 30.18 16.31 3.84
N LYS A 161 29.33 17.27 4.25
CA LYS A 161 29.76 18.65 4.58
C LYS A 161 30.71 18.70 5.78
N PHE A 162 30.50 17.85 6.79
CA PHE A 162 31.40 17.77 7.92
C PHE A 162 32.76 17.18 7.52
N ARG A 163 32.76 16.15 6.66
CA ARG A 163 33.98 15.52 6.15
C ARG A 163 34.81 16.50 5.30
N SER A 164 34.18 17.28 4.43
CA SER A 164 34.90 18.30 3.63
C SER A 164 35.50 19.42 4.50
N ARG A 165 34.79 19.86 5.55
CA ARG A 165 35.31 20.82 6.54
C ARG A 165 36.44 20.26 7.42
N SER A 166 36.44 18.95 7.69
CA SER A 166 37.54 18.31 8.42
C SER A 166 38.81 18.18 7.56
N ASN A 167 38.66 18.00 6.24
CA ASN A 167 39.76 17.82 5.29
C ASN A 167 40.38 19.14 4.80
N SER A 168 39.72 20.28 5.06
CA SER A 168 40.21 21.63 4.78
C SER A 168 40.92 22.29 5.97
N ARG A 169 41.25 21.54 7.03
CA ARG A 169 42.04 22.09 8.15
C ARG A 169 43.51 22.20 7.69
N PRO A 170 44.17 23.36 7.84
CA PRO A 170 45.59 23.49 7.53
C PRO A 170 46.39 22.46 8.37
N ARG A 171 47.34 21.78 7.73
CA ARG A 171 48.25 20.81 8.37
C ARG A 171 49.02 21.55 9.48
N GLY A 172 48.58 21.42 10.71
CA GLY A 172 49.16 22.13 11.84
C GLY A 172 48.25 22.28 13.06
N CYS A 173 46.94 22.08 12.92
CA CYS A 173 46.03 22.14 14.07
C CYS A 173 45.92 20.78 14.77
N VAL A 174 46.84 20.51 15.70
CA VAL A 174 46.74 19.42 16.69
C VAL A 174 45.64 19.79 17.68
N TRP A 175 44.50 19.10 17.61
CA TRP A 175 43.45 19.23 18.63
C TRP A 175 43.79 18.29 19.79
N SER A 176 44.34 18.84 20.88
CA SER A 176 44.42 18.14 22.16
C SER A 176 43.00 17.92 22.68
N GLY A 177 42.63 16.67 22.93
CA GLY A 177 41.29 16.29 23.38
C GLY A 177 40.87 17.04 24.64
N ARG A 178 39.72 17.72 24.57
CA ARG A 178 38.93 18.03 25.77
C ARG A 178 37.83 16.97 25.89
N LYS A 179 37.84 16.32 27.05
CA LYS A 179 36.93 15.26 27.50
C LYS A 179 35.47 15.68 27.33
N ALA A 180 34.64 14.69 27.02
CA ALA A 180 33.20 14.77 27.18
C ALA A 180 32.88 15.14 28.64
N GLU A 181 32.27 16.30 28.86
CA GLU A 181 31.61 16.61 30.12
C GLU A 181 30.21 15.98 30.10
N SER A 182 29.96 15.20 31.15
CA SER A 182 28.78 14.40 31.43
C SER A 182 27.55 15.28 31.69
N VAL A 183 26.42 14.93 31.08
CA VAL A 183 25.07 15.49 31.34
C VAL A 183 24.50 14.95 32.66
N ALA A 184 25.27 15.07 33.75
CA ALA A 184 24.84 14.66 35.10
C ALA A 184 24.80 15.82 36.11
N ASP A 185 25.45 16.96 35.83
CA ASP A 185 25.54 18.08 36.79
C ASP A 185 24.50 19.20 36.55
N ARG A 186 23.32 18.86 36.02
CA ARG A 186 22.17 19.79 35.93
C ARG A 186 20.87 19.17 36.46
N ILE A 187 20.90 18.77 37.74
CA ILE A 187 19.72 18.66 38.60
C ILE A 187 20.01 19.45 39.87
#